data_AF-E4YB93-F1
#
_entry.id   AF-E4YB93-F1
#
_cell.length_a   1.000
_cell.length_b   1.000
_cell.length_c   1.000
_cell.angle_alpha   90.00
_cell.angle_beta   90.00
_cell.angle_gamma   90.00
#
_symmetry.space_group_name_H-M   'P 1'
#
loop_
_entity.id
_entity.type
_entity.pdbx_description
1 polymer ?
#
loop_
_entity_poly.entity_id
_entity_poly.type
_entity_poly.pdbx_seq_one_letter_code
_entity_poly.pdbx_strand_id
1 'polypeptide(L)'
;MSISEKEIHEKNDKISALEKKLEIINSFAPHFWKTGFGHYFENDARSVRKKHNEASVRRVLRAMEAGFIHFNLKFENGDLEVQEGDWHLNHHKIWNGKNWEKNWKLTIMKNKNGVRFKVQGDNINHSNGKCMRSEKNIKSDQNGNVELRRSGDLYVRWNITVQN
;
A
#
# COMPACT_ATOMS: atom_id res chain seq x y z
N MET A 1 -42.43 -13.30 6.84
CA MET A 1 -41.76 -12.62 5.72
C MET A 1 -40.93 -13.66 4.99
N SER A 2 -41.27 -14.02 3.76
CA SER A 2 -40.45 -14.92 2.93
C SER A 2 -39.32 -14.13 2.29
N ILE A 3 -38.08 -14.61 2.43
CA ILE A 3 -36.93 -14.04 1.74
C ILE A 3 -37.11 -14.32 0.25
N SER A 4 -36.89 -13.33 -0.60
CA SER A 4 -37.04 -13.51 -2.05
C SER A 4 -35.90 -14.32 -2.64
N GLU A 5 -36.15 -15.10 -3.69
CA GLU A 5 -35.11 -15.87 -4.41
C GLU A 5 -33.98 -14.96 -4.91
N LYS A 6 -34.30 -13.71 -5.25
CA LYS A 6 -33.33 -12.67 -5.63
C LYS A 6 -32.38 -12.33 -4.48
N GLU A 7 -32.89 -12.15 -3.27
CA GLU A 7 -32.05 -11.91 -2.08
C GLU A 7 -31.16 -13.12 -1.74
N ILE A 8 -31.64 -14.34 -2.01
CA ILE A 8 -30.84 -15.55 -1.84
C ILE A 8 -29.69 -15.55 -2.84
N HIS A 9 -29.96 -15.23 -4.10
CA HIS A 9 -28.94 -15.16 -5.15
C HIS A 9 -27.87 -14.10 -4.85
N GLU A 10 -28.27 -12.89 -4.50
CA GLU A 10 -27.34 -11.80 -4.14
C GLU A 10 -26.47 -12.13 -2.92
N LYS A 11 -27.01 -12.90 -1.96
CA LYS A 11 -26.24 -13.36 -0.80
C LYS A 11 -25.24 -14.45 -1.18
N ASN A 12 -25.62 -15.37 -2.05
CA ASN A 12 -24.73 -16.42 -2.54
C ASN A 12 -23.55 -15.84 -3.35
N ASP A 13 -23.80 -14.84 -4.21
CA ASP A 13 -22.73 -14.16 -4.94
C ASP A 13 -21.74 -13.47 -4.00
N LYS A 14 -22.24 -12.84 -2.92
CA LYS A 14 -21.40 -12.24 -1.88
C LYS A 14 -20.59 -13.30 -1.14
N ILE A 15 -21.17 -14.45 -0.83
CA ILE A 15 -20.47 -15.57 -0.19
C ILE A 15 -19.35 -16.08 -1.08
N SER A 16 -19.62 -16.36 -2.36
CA SER A 16 -18.59 -16.83 -3.30
C SER A 16 -17.47 -15.80 -3.50
N ALA A 17 -17.79 -14.50 -3.52
CA ALA A 17 -16.77 -13.46 -3.57
C ALA A 17 -15.90 -13.41 -2.30
N LEU A 18 -16.48 -13.67 -1.12
CA LEU A 18 -15.75 -13.73 0.15
C LEU A 18 -14.90 -15.01 0.26
N GLU A 19 -15.42 -16.15 -0.18
CA GLU A 19 -14.69 -17.42 -0.23
C GLU A 19 -13.46 -17.31 -1.13
N LYS A 20 -13.60 -16.71 -2.31
CA LYS A 20 -12.46 -16.44 -3.21
C LYS A 20 -11.42 -15.53 -2.57
N LYS A 21 -11.85 -14.48 -1.84
CA LYS A 21 -10.92 -13.62 -1.08
C LYS A 21 -10.20 -14.39 0.02
N LEU A 22 -10.90 -15.28 0.72
CA LEU A 22 -10.34 -16.09 1.79
C LEU A 22 -9.35 -17.15 1.26
N GLU A 23 -9.68 -17.80 0.16
CA GLU A 23 -8.79 -18.73 -0.55
C GLU A 23 -7.51 -18.02 -1.00
N ILE A 24 -7.64 -16.83 -1.59
CA ILE A 24 -6.50 -15.98 -1.96
C ILE A 24 -5.63 -15.68 -0.73
N ILE A 25 -6.23 -15.20 0.39
CA ILE A 25 -5.51 -14.96 1.65
C ILE A 25 -4.74 -16.20 2.12
N ASN A 26 -5.39 -17.36 2.09
CA ASN A 26 -4.83 -18.63 2.58
C ASN A 26 -3.73 -19.17 1.65
N SER A 27 -3.87 -18.99 0.34
CA SER A 27 -2.90 -19.41 -0.68
C SER A 27 -1.55 -18.70 -0.53
N PHE A 28 -1.53 -17.54 0.13
CA PHE A 28 -0.33 -16.74 0.26
C PHE A 28 0.55 -17.07 1.50
N ALA A 29 0.03 -17.76 2.53
CA ALA A 29 0.72 -18.53 3.61
C ALA A 29 -0.06 -18.53 4.95
N PRO A 30 0.03 -19.57 5.80
CA PRO A 30 -0.66 -19.62 7.11
C PRO A 30 -0.15 -18.63 8.18
N HIS A 31 0.94 -17.90 7.92
CA HIS A 31 1.45 -16.80 8.76
C HIS A 31 1.36 -15.42 8.08
N PHE A 32 0.64 -15.36 6.97
CA PHE A 32 0.64 -14.25 6.01
C PHE A 32 0.01 -12.97 6.54
N TRP A 33 -0.91 -13.03 7.50
CA TRP A 33 -1.46 -11.82 8.14
C TRP A 33 -0.51 -11.20 9.18
N LYS A 34 0.45 -11.96 9.73
CA LYS A 34 1.45 -11.45 10.69
C LYS A 34 2.57 -10.65 10.02
N THR A 35 2.76 -10.83 8.70
CA THR A 35 3.73 -10.10 7.86
C THR A 35 3.04 -9.36 6.71
N GLY A 36 1.71 -9.18 6.84
CA GLY A 36 0.72 -8.98 5.79
C GLY A 36 1.01 -7.92 4.78
N PHE A 37 0.41 -8.08 3.59
CA PHE A 37 0.20 -7.12 2.48
C PHE A 37 0.83 -5.73 2.62
N GLY A 38 2.15 -5.73 2.84
CA GLY A 38 2.89 -4.59 3.33
C GLY A 38 2.49 -3.97 4.71
N HIS A 39 1.44 -4.41 5.40
CA HIS A 39 1.21 -4.23 6.85
C HIS A 39 2.41 -4.66 7.71
N TYR A 40 2.97 -3.73 8.48
CA TYR A 40 3.99 -4.01 9.49
C TYR A 40 3.57 -3.35 10.81
N PHE A 41 3.41 -4.15 11.85
CA PHE A 41 2.88 -3.73 13.16
C PHE A 41 3.93 -3.76 14.29
N GLU A 42 5.21 -3.90 13.95
CA GLU A 42 6.32 -4.02 14.92
C GLU A 42 7.26 -2.78 14.86
N ASN A 43 8.38 -2.82 15.59
CA ASN A 43 9.40 -1.76 15.55
C ASN A 43 10.07 -1.69 14.17
N ASP A 44 9.81 -0.60 13.45
CA ASP A 44 10.27 -0.41 12.06
C ASP A 44 11.81 -0.47 11.89
N ALA A 45 12.63 -0.21 12.92
CA ALA A 45 14.10 -0.31 12.81
C ALA A 45 14.62 -1.75 12.77
N ARG A 46 13.89 -2.70 13.36
CA ARG A 46 14.26 -4.13 13.35
C ARG A 46 13.54 -4.92 12.26
N SER A 47 12.80 -4.23 11.39
CA SER A 47 12.10 -4.85 10.28
C SER A 47 13.08 -5.57 9.35
N VAL A 48 12.75 -6.82 8.98
CA VAL A 48 13.45 -7.58 7.92
C VAL A 48 13.35 -6.92 6.54
N ARG A 49 12.52 -5.88 6.38
CA ARG A 49 12.46 -5.05 5.17
C ARG A 49 13.69 -4.13 5.11
N LYS A 50 14.82 -4.72 4.73
CA LYS A 50 16.01 -4.00 4.28
C LYS A 50 15.88 -3.74 2.79
N LYS A 51 15.94 -2.47 2.38
CA LYS A 51 15.78 -1.96 1.00
C LYS A 51 14.53 -2.43 0.26
N HIS A 52 14.10 -1.58 -0.65
CA HIS A 52 13.13 -1.68 -1.75
C HIS A 52 12.68 -3.12 -2.04
N ASN A 53 11.69 -3.60 -1.30
CA ASN A 53 11.27 -5.01 -1.38
C ASN A 53 10.24 -5.18 -2.49
N GLU A 54 10.72 -5.29 -3.72
CA GLU A 54 9.91 -5.49 -4.92
C GLU A 54 8.92 -6.65 -4.76
N ALA A 55 9.35 -7.79 -4.21
CA ALA A 55 8.49 -8.94 -3.98
C ALA A 55 7.30 -8.62 -3.06
N SER A 56 7.50 -7.77 -2.04
CA SER A 56 6.41 -7.29 -1.17
C SER A 56 5.46 -6.37 -1.92
N VAL A 57 5.97 -5.51 -2.80
CA VAL A 57 5.14 -4.65 -3.64
C VAL A 57 4.32 -5.48 -4.64
N ARG A 58 4.93 -6.45 -5.33
CA ARG A 58 4.19 -7.37 -6.23
C ARG A 58 3.05 -8.08 -5.51
N ARG A 59 3.28 -8.54 -4.28
CA ARG A 59 2.21 -9.14 -3.45
C ARG A 59 1.07 -8.16 -3.16
N VAL A 60 1.38 -6.90 -2.87
CA VAL A 60 0.36 -5.84 -2.69
C VAL A 60 -0.42 -5.62 -3.98
N LEU A 61 0.24 -5.54 -5.13
CA LEU A 61 -0.43 -5.35 -6.42
C LEU A 61 -1.37 -6.51 -6.77
N ARG A 62 -0.96 -7.77 -6.53
CA ARG A 62 -1.86 -8.94 -6.68
C ARG A 62 -3.07 -8.86 -5.76
N ALA A 63 -2.88 -8.38 -4.54
CA ALA A 63 -3.97 -8.19 -3.59
C ALA A 63 -4.93 -7.08 -4.02
N MET A 64 -4.41 -5.98 -4.59
CA MET A 64 -5.24 -4.93 -5.19
C MET A 64 -6.09 -5.47 -6.33
N GLU A 65 -5.52 -6.33 -7.18
CA GLU A 65 -6.28 -7.02 -8.24
C GLU A 65 -7.38 -7.94 -7.68
N ALA A 66 -7.14 -8.57 -6.51
CA ALA A 66 -8.14 -9.34 -5.78
C ALA A 66 -9.16 -8.48 -5.00
N GLY A 67 -9.12 -7.16 -5.13
CA GLY A 67 -10.08 -6.24 -4.51
C GLY A 67 -9.80 -5.89 -3.04
N PHE A 68 -8.57 -6.10 -2.57
CA PHE A 68 -8.13 -5.54 -1.30
C PHE A 68 -7.85 -4.04 -1.48
N ILE A 69 -8.15 -3.24 -0.46
CA ILE A 69 -8.05 -1.78 -0.56
C ILE A 69 -7.17 -1.14 0.52
N HIS A 70 -6.76 -1.88 1.56
CA HIS A 70 -5.94 -1.36 2.66
C HIS A 70 -4.57 -2.01 2.69
N PHE A 71 -3.53 -1.20 2.62
CA PHE A 71 -2.14 -1.66 2.55
C PHE A 71 -1.24 -0.74 3.36
N ASN A 72 -0.08 -1.25 3.75
CA ASN A 72 1.00 -0.43 4.25
C ASN A 72 2.23 -0.69 3.40
N LEU A 73 3.10 0.27 3.13
CA LEU A 73 4.33 0.04 2.38
C LEU A 73 5.44 0.85 3.03
N LYS A 74 6.60 0.22 3.25
CA LYS A 74 7.76 0.88 3.84
C LYS A 74 8.88 0.92 2.81
N PHE A 75 9.47 2.08 2.61
CA PHE A 75 10.56 2.31 1.68
C PHE A 75 11.75 3.01 2.36
N GLU A 76 12.94 2.71 1.86
CA GLU A 76 14.21 3.36 2.18
C GLU A 76 14.59 4.37 1.10
N ASN A 77 15.75 5.01 1.23
CA ASN A 77 16.41 5.76 0.15
C ASN A 77 16.53 4.99 -1.15
N GLY A 78 15.89 5.53 -2.19
CA GLY A 78 16.00 5.09 -3.58
C GLY A 78 14.65 5.09 -4.27
N ASP A 79 14.67 4.78 -5.55
CA ASP A 79 13.48 4.68 -6.37
C ASP A 79 13.13 3.20 -6.58
N LEU A 80 11.83 2.90 -6.65
CA LEU A 80 11.30 1.58 -6.95
C LEU A 80 10.17 1.71 -7.97
N GLU A 81 10.22 0.86 -8.99
CA GLU A 81 9.15 0.72 -9.96
C GLU A 81 8.76 -0.75 -10.07
N VAL A 82 7.48 -1.07 -9.91
CA VAL A 82 6.98 -2.44 -9.92
C VAL A 82 5.67 -2.52 -10.70
N GLN A 83 5.65 -3.38 -11.71
CA GLN A 83 4.45 -3.73 -12.45
C GLN A 83 4.06 -5.18 -12.15
N GLU A 84 2.75 -5.42 -11.98
CA GLU A 84 2.20 -6.76 -11.78
C GLU A 84 0.77 -6.79 -12.35
N GLY A 85 0.58 -7.52 -13.46
CA GLY A 85 -0.65 -7.43 -14.26
C GLY A 85 -0.88 -6.00 -14.78
N ASP A 86 -2.11 -5.53 -14.63
CA ASP A 86 -2.55 -4.19 -15.02
C ASP A 86 -2.13 -3.10 -14.03
N TRP A 87 -1.60 -3.48 -12.86
CA TRP A 87 -1.22 -2.54 -11.81
C TRP A 87 0.24 -2.13 -11.91
N HIS A 88 0.48 -0.87 -11.60
CA HIS A 88 1.80 -0.27 -11.56
C HIS A 88 1.94 0.60 -10.31
N LEU A 89 3.00 0.36 -9.53
CA LEU A 89 3.41 1.21 -8.42
C LEU A 89 4.80 1.77 -8.67
N ASN A 90 4.93 3.09 -8.60
CA ASN A 90 6.21 3.78 -8.63
C ASN A 90 6.38 4.57 -7.33
N HIS A 91 7.54 4.43 -6.70
CA HIS A 91 7.94 5.17 -5.52
C HIS A 91 9.29 5.81 -5.77
N HIS A 92 9.41 7.11 -5.60
CA HIS A 92 10.67 7.80 -5.80
C HIS A 92 10.90 8.93 -4.82
N LYS A 93 12.17 9.27 -4.69
CA LYS A 93 12.61 10.38 -3.86
C LYS A 93 12.80 11.62 -4.73
N ILE A 94 12.07 12.69 -4.41
CA ILE A 94 12.18 13.97 -5.10
C ILE A 94 13.10 14.88 -4.29
N TRP A 95 14.12 15.41 -4.95
CA TRP A 95 14.93 16.49 -4.40
C TRP A 95 14.24 17.84 -4.65
N ASN A 96 14.01 18.63 -3.60
CA ASN A 96 13.25 19.88 -3.70
C ASN A 96 14.13 21.12 -3.96
N GLY A 97 15.44 20.94 -4.18
CA GLY A 97 16.39 22.00 -4.50
C GLY A 97 16.68 23.01 -3.38
N LYS A 98 16.03 22.92 -2.21
CA LYS A 98 16.22 23.83 -1.07
C LYS A 98 16.31 23.04 0.24
N ASN A 99 17.48 23.10 0.87
CA ASN A 99 17.86 22.33 2.07
C ASN A 99 17.90 20.81 1.85
N TRP A 100 18.40 20.08 2.85
CA TRP A 100 18.41 18.60 2.90
C TRP A 100 17.01 17.97 3.00
N GLU A 101 15.96 18.77 2.74
CA GLU A 101 14.57 18.32 2.74
C GLU A 101 14.32 17.51 1.47
N LYS A 102 14.01 16.24 1.67
CA LYS A 102 13.63 15.33 0.60
C LYS A 102 12.11 15.21 0.61
N ASN A 103 11.51 15.01 -0.55
CA ASN A 103 10.11 14.66 -0.68
C ASN A 103 10.04 13.21 -1.17
N TRP A 104 8.98 12.50 -0.80
CA TRP A 104 8.68 11.19 -1.36
C TRP A 104 7.46 11.29 -2.22
N LYS A 105 7.46 10.61 -3.37
CA LYS A 105 6.29 10.48 -4.22
C LYS A 105 5.95 9.01 -4.40
N LEU A 106 4.66 8.73 -4.28
CA LEU A 106 4.08 7.42 -4.55
C LEU A 106 3.05 7.58 -5.65
N THR A 107 3.14 6.73 -6.67
CA THR A 107 2.24 6.68 -7.81
C THR A 107 1.62 5.29 -7.89
N ILE A 108 0.30 5.21 -8.01
CA ILE A 108 -0.42 3.96 -8.22
C ILE A 108 -1.32 4.11 -9.45
N MET A 109 -1.15 3.21 -10.41
CA MET A 109 -1.93 3.18 -11.64
C MET A 109 -2.53 1.79 -11.88
N LYS A 110 -3.67 1.78 -12.57
CA LYS A 110 -4.26 0.58 -13.18
C LYS A 110 -4.52 0.85 -14.66
N ASN A 111 -4.03 0.02 -15.56
CA ASN A 111 -4.17 0.21 -17.00
C ASN A 111 -3.73 1.61 -17.48
N LYS A 112 -2.61 2.09 -16.94
CA LYS A 112 -2.04 3.44 -17.18
C LYS A 112 -2.91 4.60 -16.69
N ASN A 113 -4.04 4.32 -16.03
CA ASN A 113 -4.89 5.34 -15.43
C ASN A 113 -4.54 5.51 -13.95
N GLY A 114 -4.53 6.77 -13.50
CA GLY A 114 -4.30 7.11 -12.10
C GLY A 114 -5.40 6.55 -11.19
N VAL A 115 -4.99 5.91 -10.10
CA VAL A 115 -5.91 5.35 -9.11
C VAL A 115 -6.20 6.39 -8.02
N ARG A 116 -7.46 6.51 -7.61
CA ARG A 116 -7.83 7.34 -6.45
C ARG A 116 -7.58 6.60 -5.16
N PHE A 117 -6.79 7.19 -4.28
CA PHE A 117 -6.50 6.62 -2.97
C PHE A 117 -6.20 7.72 -1.95
N LYS A 118 -6.31 7.36 -0.67
CA LYS A 118 -5.88 8.16 0.47
C LYS A 118 -4.69 7.49 1.11
N VAL A 119 -3.76 8.30 1.63
CA VAL A 119 -2.64 7.78 2.43
C VAL A 119 -2.42 8.56 3.71
N GLN A 120 -1.83 7.87 4.69
CA GLN A 120 -1.01 8.48 5.72
C GLN A 120 0.45 8.16 5.43
N GLY A 121 1.27 9.20 5.23
CA GLY A 121 2.72 9.08 5.09
C GLY A 121 3.42 9.34 6.42
N ASP A 122 4.17 8.35 6.91
CA ASP A 122 4.94 8.42 8.14
C ASP A 122 6.44 8.52 7.83
N ASN A 123 7.13 9.46 8.45
CA ASN A 123 8.59 9.54 8.48
C ASN A 123 9.09 8.74 9.68
N ILE A 124 9.84 7.68 9.39
CA ILE A 124 10.27 6.71 10.39
C ILE A 124 11.78 6.79 10.58
N ASN A 125 12.20 6.95 11.84
CA ASN A 125 13.60 6.94 12.20
C ASN A 125 14.23 5.57 11.94
N HIS A 126 15.30 5.55 11.14
CA HIS A 126 15.97 4.31 10.75
C HIS A 126 16.66 3.60 11.91
N SER A 127 17.07 4.34 12.95
CA SER A 127 17.84 3.77 14.07
C SER A 127 16.96 3.08 15.11
N ASN A 128 15.74 3.58 15.34
CA ASN A 128 14.86 3.10 16.41
C ASN A 128 13.41 2.79 15.97
N GLY A 129 13.06 3.03 14.71
CA GLY A 129 11.75 2.69 14.13
C GLY A 129 10.62 3.59 14.59
N LYS A 130 10.92 4.67 15.33
CA LYS A 130 9.91 5.60 15.82
C LYS A 130 9.38 6.45 14.68
N CYS A 131 8.07 6.61 14.60
CA CYS A 131 7.46 7.64 13.77
C CYS A 131 7.82 9.03 14.33
N MET A 132 8.57 9.79 13.53
CA MET A 132 9.00 11.14 13.87
C MET A 132 7.97 12.17 13.43
N ARG A 133 7.23 11.88 12.35
CA ARG A 133 6.19 12.74 11.80
C ARG A 133 5.23 11.91 10.96
N SER A 134 3.95 12.27 11.02
CA SER A 134 2.91 11.71 10.17
C SER A 134 2.16 12.83 9.45
N GLU A 135 1.85 12.61 8.18
CA GLU A 135 0.93 13.44 7.43
C GLU A 135 -0.25 12.57 6.99
N LYS A 136 -1.46 12.94 7.44
CA LYS A 136 -2.67 12.12 7.33
C LYS A 136 -3.56 12.63 6.20
N ASN A 137 -4.39 11.74 5.67
CA ASN A 137 -5.44 12.06 4.68
C ASN A 137 -4.91 12.72 3.40
N ILE A 138 -3.67 12.42 2.99
CA ILE A 138 -3.13 12.86 1.71
C ILE A 138 -3.92 12.13 0.62
N LYS A 139 -4.50 12.86 -0.33
CA LYS A 139 -5.31 12.30 -1.43
C LYS A 139 -4.48 12.25 -2.70
N SER A 140 -4.64 11.19 -3.48
CA SER A 140 -4.00 11.14 -4.79
C SER A 140 -4.62 12.12 -5.77
N ASP A 141 -3.78 12.65 -6.66
CA ASP A 141 -4.22 13.45 -7.80
C ASP A 141 -4.88 12.57 -8.89
N GLN A 142 -5.24 13.18 -10.01
CA GLN A 142 -5.87 12.47 -11.14
C GLN A 142 -4.97 11.45 -11.83
N ASN A 143 -3.65 11.58 -11.63
CA ASN A 143 -2.63 10.69 -12.20
C ASN A 143 -2.23 9.60 -11.19
N GLY A 144 -2.90 9.53 -10.03
CA GLY A 144 -2.60 8.56 -8.99
C GLY A 144 -1.35 8.89 -8.18
N ASN A 145 -0.93 10.16 -8.14
CA ASN A 145 0.24 10.58 -7.38
C ASN A 145 -0.14 11.10 -5.99
N VAL A 146 0.69 10.79 -4.99
CA VAL A 146 0.75 11.51 -3.71
C VAL A 146 2.18 11.91 -3.42
N GLU A 147 2.35 13.00 -2.69
CA GLU A 147 3.65 13.46 -2.20
C GLU A 147 3.64 13.61 -0.68
N LEU A 148 4.72 13.17 -0.03
CA LEU A 148 5.02 13.46 1.36
C LEU A 148 6.19 14.44 1.40
N ARG A 149 5.93 15.66 1.89
CA ARG A 149 6.90 16.75 1.86
C ARG A 149 7.76 16.80 3.12
N ARG A 150 9.02 17.22 2.98
CA ARG A 150 9.97 17.46 4.09
C ARG A 150 10.19 16.22 4.97
N SER A 151 10.66 15.14 4.35
CA SER A 151 10.80 13.84 5.00
C SER A 151 12.18 13.52 5.58
N GLY A 152 13.20 14.35 5.35
CA GLY A 152 14.57 14.11 5.82
C GLY A 152 15.18 12.80 5.27
N ASP A 153 16.30 12.35 5.84
CA ASP A 153 16.93 11.05 5.51
C ASP A 153 16.39 9.91 6.39
N LEU A 154 15.09 9.64 6.23
CA LEU A 154 14.32 8.69 7.02
C LEU A 154 13.67 7.63 6.12
N TYR A 155 13.26 6.50 6.70
CA TYR A 155 12.33 5.59 6.02
C TYR A 155 10.98 6.30 5.85
N VAL A 156 10.27 6.02 4.77
CA VAL A 156 8.86 6.40 4.64
C VAL A 156 7.97 5.19 4.74
N ARG A 157 6.88 5.32 5.49
CA ARG A 157 5.82 4.32 5.55
C ARG A 157 4.50 4.91 5.07
N TRP A 158 3.93 4.33 4.03
CA TRP A 158 2.66 4.70 3.43
C TRP A 158 1.57 3.77 3.92
N ASN A 159 0.58 4.28 4.64
CA ASN A 159 -0.65 3.56 4.96
C ASN A 159 -1.70 3.95 3.91
N ILE A 160 -2.00 3.06 2.98
CA ILE A 160 -2.76 3.33 1.76
C ILE A 160 -4.18 2.76 1.92
N THR A 161 -5.16 3.54 1.49
CA THR A 161 -6.55 3.11 1.30
C THR A 161 -6.99 3.48 -0.12
N VAL A 162 -7.11 2.47 -0.98
CA VAL A 162 -7.65 2.60 -2.34
C VAL A 162 -9.14 2.93 -2.27
N GLN A 163 -9.58 3.86 -3.10
CA GLN A 163 -10.99 4.23 -3.21
C GLN A 163 -11.58 3.48 -4.41
N ASN A 164 -12.59 2.65 -4.13
CA ASN A 164 -13.42 2.02 -5.17
C ASN A 164 -14.53 2.97 -5.63
#